data_AF-A0A9P9FG80-F1
#
_entry.id   AF-A0A9P9FG80-F1
#
_cell.length_a   1.000
_cell.length_b   1.000
_cell.length_c   1.000
_cell.angle_alpha   90.00
_cell.angle_beta   90.00
_cell.angle_gamma   90.00
#
_symmetry.space_group_name_H-M   'P 1'
#
loop_
_entity.id
_entity.type
_entity.pdbx_description
1 polymer ?
#
loop_
_entity_poly.entity_id
_entity_poly.type
_entity_poly.pdbx_seq_one_letter_code
_entity_poly.pdbx_strand_id
1 'polypeptide(L)'
;MSSSDGLVPVIIYLVGQSTVNEVVLADENTESFEHLATSFYSSLRPRIPEYFLEQGERTITQMWVEWDRGSADLLPRETEIVEGNLRAVLRILSLRRGVDMIRVWLNEIE
;
A
#
# COMPACT_ATOMS: atom_id res chain seq x y z
N MET A 1 6.57 9.21 -26.72
CA MET A 1 5.53 9.31 -25.67
C MET A 1 6.06 8.54 -24.48
N SER A 2 6.24 9.22 -23.34
CA SER A 2 6.94 8.67 -22.16
C SER A 2 6.24 7.38 -21.70
N SER A 3 7.00 6.29 -21.73
CA SER A 3 6.74 5.11 -20.91
C SER A 3 6.57 5.61 -19.48
N SER A 4 5.41 5.42 -18.87
CA SER A 4 5.35 5.41 -17.42
C SER A 4 6.20 4.22 -17.00
N ASP A 5 7.30 4.44 -16.28
CA ASP A 5 8.37 3.48 -15.96
C ASP A 5 7.94 2.32 -15.02
N GLY A 6 6.74 1.76 -15.18
CA GLY A 6 6.15 0.76 -14.29
C GLY A 6 5.68 1.33 -12.95
N LEU A 7 5.81 2.64 -12.73
CA LEU A 7 5.45 3.28 -11.46
C LEU A 7 3.97 3.66 -11.41
N VAL A 8 3.33 3.28 -10.32
CA VAL A 8 1.91 3.46 -10.04
C VAL A 8 1.75 4.39 -8.84
N PRO A 9 1.12 5.56 -8.99
CA PRO A 9 0.82 6.39 -7.84
C PRO A 9 -0.27 5.72 -7.00
N VAL A 10 0.00 5.57 -5.70
CA VAL A 10 -0.94 4.99 -4.73
C VAL A 10 -0.95 5.82 -3.46
N ILE A 11 -2.09 5.86 -2.79
CA ILE A 11 -2.18 6.37 -1.42
C ILE A 11 -1.99 5.18 -0.49
N ILE A 12 -0.97 5.23 0.37
CA ILE A 12 -0.78 4.27 1.46
C ILE A 12 -1.33 4.85 2.75
N TYR A 13 -2.03 4.04 3.53
CA TYR A 13 -2.73 4.48 4.73
C TYR A 13 -2.46 3.52 5.89
N LEU A 14 -1.96 4.05 7.00
CA LEU A 14 -1.70 3.25 8.20
C LEU A 14 -2.99 2.96 8.96
N VAL A 15 -3.32 1.68 9.09
CA VAL A 15 -4.53 1.23 9.79
C VAL A 15 -4.41 1.53 11.29
N GLY A 16 -5.54 1.87 11.91
CA GLY A 16 -5.61 2.25 13.32
C GLY A 16 -5.21 3.70 13.59
N GLN A 17 -4.76 4.45 12.59
CA GLN A 17 -4.43 5.88 12.69
C GLN A 17 -5.15 6.69 11.62
N SER A 18 -6.10 7.53 12.04
CA SER A 18 -7.01 8.17 11.09
C SER A 18 -6.33 9.17 10.13
N THR A 19 -5.13 9.64 10.46
CA THR A 19 -4.44 10.76 9.81
C THR A 19 -3.08 10.41 9.19
N VAL A 20 -2.61 9.17 9.34
CA VAL A 20 -1.31 8.75 8.84
C VAL A 20 -1.49 8.07 7.48
N ASN A 21 -1.20 8.82 6.43
CA ASN A 21 -1.21 8.36 5.03
C ASN A 21 -0.01 8.96 4.29
N GLU A 22 0.28 8.51 3.08
CA GLU A 22 1.25 9.13 2.18
C GLU A 22 0.92 8.79 0.72
N VAL A 23 1.30 9.66 -0.22
CA VAL A 23 1.27 9.36 -1.65
C VAL A 23 2.64 8.84 -2.08
N VAL A 24 2.69 7.64 -2.64
CA VAL A 24 3.94 6.99 -3.08
C VAL A 24 3.84 6.46 -4.50
N LEU A 25 4.99 6.22 -5.13
CA LEU A 25 5.09 5.52 -6.40
C LEU A 25 5.45 4.05 -6.12
N ALA A 26 4.52 3.14 -6.39
CA ALA A 26 4.75 1.70 -6.30
C ALA A 26 5.24 1.16 -7.65
N ASP A 27 6.27 0.33 -7.65
CA ASP A 27 6.70 -0.37 -8.87
C ASP A 27 5.77 -1.55 -9.15
N GLU A 28 4.99 -1.50 -10.23
CA GLU A 28 4.08 -2.58 -10.64
C GLU A 28 4.82 -3.88 -10.98
N ASN A 29 6.13 -3.80 -11.23
CA ASN A 29 6.96 -4.95 -11.54
C ASN A 29 7.57 -5.61 -10.30
N THR A 30 7.38 -5.04 -9.10
CA THR A 30 7.83 -5.68 -7.87
C THR A 30 7.23 -7.08 -7.74
N GLU A 31 8.09 -8.05 -7.48
CA GLU A 31 7.68 -9.45 -7.26
C GLU A 31 7.65 -9.80 -5.78
N SER A 32 8.22 -8.96 -4.91
CA SER A 32 8.37 -9.21 -3.48
C SER A 32 7.47 -8.30 -2.66
N PHE A 33 6.62 -8.92 -1.84
CA PHE A 33 5.83 -8.25 -0.82
C PHE A 33 6.73 -7.51 0.16
N GLU A 34 7.80 -8.15 0.64
CA GLU A 34 8.73 -7.58 1.62
C GLU A 34 9.40 -6.30 1.10
N HIS A 35 9.84 -6.31 -0.17
CA HIS A 35 10.42 -5.12 -0.78
C HIS A 35 9.40 -3.98 -0.89
N LEU A 36 8.16 -4.28 -1.29
CA LEU A 36 7.10 -3.26 -1.36
C LEU A 36 6.77 -2.72 0.03
N ALA A 37 6.59 -3.61 1.02
CA ALA A 37 6.32 -3.29 2.41
C ALA A 37 7.43 -2.39 3.01
N THR A 38 8.69 -2.70 2.75
CA THR A 38 9.84 -1.91 3.21
C THR A 38 9.85 -0.51 2.59
N SER A 39 9.55 -0.41 1.29
CA SER A 39 9.45 0.88 0.59
C SER A 39 8.32 1.75 1.14
N PHE A 40 7.14 1.16 1.36
CA PHE A 40 5.99 1.85 1.92
C PHE A 40 6.24 2.28 3.37
N TYR A 41 6.83 1.41 4.18
CA TYR A 41 7.20 1.74 5.56
C TYR A 41 8.19 2.89 5.61
N SER A 42 9.24 2.86 4.79
CA SER A 42 10.24 3.93 4.72
C SER A 42 9.61 5.29 4.38
N SER A 43 8.60 5.28 3.51
CA SER A 43 7.85 6.48 3.12
C SER A 43 6.92 6.98 4.24
N LEU A 44 6.27 6.07 4.97
CA LEU A 44 5.36 6.40 6.07
C LEU A 44 6.09 6.77 7.37
N ARG A 45 7.27 6.20 7.63
CA ARG A 45 8.00 6.30 8.91
C ARG A 45 8.12 7.72 9.46
N PRO A 46 8.41 8.77 8.67
CA PRO A 46 8.49 10.15 9.18
C PRO A 46 7.16 10.70 9.70
N ARG A 47 6.02 10.12 9.28
CA ARG A 47 4.66 10.53 9.66
C ARG A 47 4.08 9.69 10.79
N ILE A 48 4.73 8.57 11.14
CA ILE A 48 4.33 7.73 12.26
C ILE A 48 4.76 8.41 13.56
N PRO A 49 3.84 8.70 14.50
CA PRO A 49 4.18 9.26 15.79
C PRO A 49 5.10 8.34 16.60
N GLU A 50 6.07 8.91 17.32
CA GLU A 50 7.12 8.12 17.99
C GLU A 50 6.57 7.16 19.07
N TYR A 51 5.46 7.50 19.72
CA TYR A 51 4.82 6.63 20.72
C TYR A 51 4.34 5.29 20.13
N PHE A 52 4.14 5.19 18.81
CA PHE A 52 3.87 3.92 18.15
C PHE A 52 5.10 3.02 18.09
N LEU A 53 6.29 3.59 18.15
CA LEU A 53 7.56 2.89 17.92
C LEU A 53 8.30 2.58 19.22
N GLU A 54 7.78 3.05 20.36
CA GLU A 54 8.30 2.75 21.69
C GLU A 54 8.36 1.25 22.00
N GLN A 55 7.57 0.43 21.27
CA GLN A 55 7.56 -1.03 21.41
C GLN A 55 8.63 -1.75 20.57
N GLY A 56 9.43 -1.02 19.78
CA GLY A 56 10.49 -1.59 18.94
C GLY A 56 10.36 -1.25 17.46
N GLU A 57 11.25 -1.82 16.66
CA GLU A 57 11.19 -1.68 15.21
C GLU A 57 9.93 -2.39 14.66
N ARG A 58 9.25 -1.72 13.73
CA ARG A 58 8.01 -2.22 13.13
C ARG A 58 8.17 -2.41 11.63
N THR A 59 7.43 -3.35 11.08
CA THR A 59 7.34 -3.58 9.63
C THR A 59 5.89 -3.69 9.20
N ILE A 60 5.65 -3.47 7.90
CA ILE A 60 4.35 -3.72 7.30
C ILE A 60 4.20 -5.22 7.08
N THR A 61 3.26 -5.84 7.78
CA THR A 61 3.00 -7.30 7.69
C THR A 61 1.77 -7.64 6.88
N GLN A 62 0.87 -6.66 6.68
CA GLN A 62 -0.33 -6.84 5.87
C GLN A 62 -0.59 -5.60 5.02
N MET A 63 -1.04 -5.84 3.80
CA MET A 63 -1.46 -4.80 2.86
C MET A 63 -2.74 -5.25 2.16
N TRP A 64 -3.68 -4.32 1.97
CA TRP A 64 -4.86 -4.59 1.15
C TRP A 64 -5.30 -3.31 0.46
N VAL A 65 -5.82 -3.47 -0.76
CA VAL A 65 -6.49 -2.37 -1.44
C VAL A 65 -7.89 -2.24 -0.89
N GLU A 66 -8.27 -1.03 -0.48
CA GLU A 66 -9.66 -0.64 -0.33
C GLU A 66 -10.08 0.05 -1.63
N TRP A 67 -10.97 -0.61 -2.38
CA TRP A 67 -11.39 -0.15 -3.69
C TRP A 67 -12.42 0.96 -3.55
N ASP A 68 -12.22 2.07 -4.26
CA ASP A 68 -13.31 3.02 -4.46
C ASP A 68 -14.35 2.35 -5.37
N ARG A 69 -15.47 1.97 -4.77
CA ARG A 69 -16.56 1.27 -5.48
C ARG A 69 -17.37 2.23 -6.35
N GLY A 70 -17.24 3.55 -6.20
CA GLY A 70 -18.02 4.53 -6.98
C GLY A 70 -19.49 4.10 -7.14
N SER A 71 -19.96 3.96 -8.38
CA SER A 71 -21.27 3.39 -8.73
C SER A 71 -21.23 1.93 -9.23
N ALA A 72 -20.11 1.23 -9.05
CA ALA A 72 -19.88 -0.12 -9.59
C ALA A 72 -19.77 -1.16 -8.46
N ASP A 73 -20.86 -1.88 -8.21
CA ASP A 73 -20.97 -2.93 -7.17
C ASP A 73 -20.25 -4.25 -7.50
N LEU A 74 -19.57 -4.34 -8.64
CA LEU A 74 -19.02 -5.60 -9.15
C LEU A 74 -17.67 -5.99 -8.51
N LEU A 75 -16.95 -5.03 -7.93
CA LEU A 75 -15.66 -5.30 -7.29
C LEU A 75 -15.83 -5.65 -5.81
N PRO A 76 -14.98 -6.53 -5.25
CA PRO A 76 -14.93 -6.72 -3.81
C PRO A 76 -14.63 -5.40 -3.12
N ARG A 77 -15.04 -5.27 -1.86
CA ARG A 77 -14.76 -4.06 -1.06
C ARG A 77 -13.27 -3.87 -0.84
N GLU A 78 -12.59 -4.97 -0.53
CA GLU A 78 -11.17 -5.01 -0.23
C GLU A 78 -10.51 -6.18 -0.94
N THR A 79 -9.23 -6.06 -1.24
CA THR A 79 -8.43 -7.17 -1.78
C THR A 79 -7.07 -7.18 -1.10
N GLU A 80 -6.80 -8.27 -0.38
CA GLU A 80 -5.49 -8.51 0.24
C GLU A 80 -4.40 -8.62 -0.82
N ILE A 81 -3.26 -7.99 -0.54
CA ILE A 81 -2.07 -8.05 -1.37
C ILE A 81 -1.14 -9.08 -0.74
N VAL A 82 -0.84 -10.12 -1.50
CA VAL A 82 0.09 -11.20 -1.15
C VAL A 82 1.04 -11.44 -2.32
N GLU A 83 2.14 -12.15 -2.09
CA GLU A 83 3.16 -12.45 -3.12
C GLU A 83 2.55 -12.94 -4.44
N GLY A 84 1.58 -13.87 -4.36
CA GLY A 84 0.96 -14.49 -5.53
C GLY A 84 0.04 -13.58 -6.37
N ASN A 85 -0.41 -12.43 -5.83
CA ASN A 85 -1.30 -11.52 -6.56
C ASN A 85 -0.77 -10.07 -6.66
N LEU A 86 0.34 -9.75 -6.00
CA LEU A 86 0.96 -8.43 -5.89
C LEU A 86 1.01 -7.67 -7.22
N ARG A 87 1.69 -8.25 -8.21
CA ARG A 87 1.84 -7.67 -9.55
C ARG A 87 0.48 -7.44 -10.23
N ALA A 88 -0.44 -8.38 -10.10
CA ALA A 88 -1.76 -8.26 -10.71
C ALA A 88 -2.57 -7.12 -10.07
N VAL A 89 -2.51 -6.97 -8.74
CA VAL A 89 -3.20 -5.90 -8.01
C VAL A 89 -2.61 -4.53 -8.37
N LEU A 90 -1.28 -4.38 -8.39
CA LEU A 90 -0.63 -3.13 -8.79
C LEU A 90 -0.96 -2.75 -10.24
N ARG A 91 -1.04 -3.74 -11.14
CA ARG A 91 -1.47 -3.51 -12.52
C ARG A 91 -2.92 -3.06 -12.62
N ILE A 92 -3.81 -3.61 -11.79
CA ILE A 92 -5.20 -3.15 -11.73
C ILE A 92 -5.26 -1.68 -11.26
N LEU A 93 -4.48 -1.33 -10.23
CA LEU A 93 -4.39 0.05 -9.74
C LEU A 93 -3.89 1.02 -10.83
N SER A 94 -2.87 0.63 -11.60
CA SER A 94 -2.32 1.47 -12.68
C SER A 94 -3.32 1.71 -13.81
N LEU A 95 -4.17 0.72 -14.11
CA LEU A 95 -5.23 0.82 -15.11
C LEU A 95 -6.42 1.65 -14.65
N ARG A 96 -6.77 1.59 -13.36
CA ARG A 96 -7.96 2.26 -12.82
C ARG A 96 -7.83 3.77 -12.80
N ARG A 97 -6.61 4.31 -12.75
CA ARG A 97 -6.32 5.77 -12.71
C ARG A 97 -7.14 6.53 -11.64
N GLY A 98 -7.68 5.82 -10.66
CA GLY A 98 -8.49 6.33 -9.57
C GLY A 98 -7.67 6.47 -8.30
N VAL A 99 -8.26 7.08 -7.27
CA VAL A 99 -7.64 7.25 -5.94
C VAL A 99 -7.99 6.03 -5.08
N ASP A 100 -7.56 4.85 -5.50
CA ASP A 100 -7.66 3.65 -4.67
C ASP A 100 -6.57 3.71 -3.59
N MET A 101 -6.89 3.24 -2.38
CA MET A 101 -5.98 3.30 -1.23
C MET A 101 -5.46 1.92 -0.88
N ILE A 102 -4.17 1.82 -0.58
CA ILE A 102 -3.59 0.64 0.06
C ILE A 102 -3.56 0.88 1.56
N ARG A 103 -4.34 0.10 2.29
CA ARG A 103 -4.27 0.02 3.75
C ARG A 103 -3.06 -0.84 4.12
N VAL A 104 -2.30 -0.40 5.11
CA VAL A 104 -1.13 -1.12 5.62
C VAL A 104 -1.25 -1.29 7.13
N TRP A 105 -0.85 -2.45 7.62
CA TRP A 105 -0.81 -2.77 9.05
C TRP A 105 0.64 -2.96 9.50
N LEU A 106 0.99 -2.37 10.66
CA LEU A 106 2.32 -2.51 11.25
C LEU A 106 2.29 -3.51 12.40
N ASN A 107 3.20 -4.49 12.38
CA ASN A 107 3.51 -5.33 13.53
C ASN A 107 4.94 -5.08 14.01
N GLU A 108 5.19 -5.50 15.25
CA GLU A 108 6.53 -5.58 15.83
C GLU A 108 7.34 -6.67 15.11
N ILE A 109 8.64 -6.43 14.95
CA ILE A 109 9.59 -7.47 14.55
C ILE A 109 9.91 -8.29 15.81
N GLU A 110 9.75 -9.62 15.74
CA GLU A 110 10.15 -10.56 16.81
C GLU A 110 11.68 -10.65 16.96
#